data_AF-A0AA37LZP4-F1
#
_entry.id   AF-A0AA37LZP4-F1
#
_cell.length_a   1.000
_cell.length_b   1.000
_cell.length_c   1.000
_cell.angle_alpha   90.00
_cell.angle_beta   90.00
_cell.angle_gamma   90.00
#
_symmetry.space_group_name_H-M   'P 1'
#
loop_
_entity.id
_entity.type
_entity.pdbx_description
1 polymer ?
#
loop_
_entity_poly.entity_id
_entity_poly.type
_entity_poly.pdbx_seq_one_letter_code
_entity_poly.pdbx_strand_id
1 'polypeptide(L)'
;MFPEYIELGPESFQLRLPNADTLRNPATAASTLDIQAHVSHADFIQCEFQGCFIDQLAPHLSFFARKLASHIDPLHEQVFLKRRTISISENADLHLVWHDDTIYIKPFPDYLLLPNVWIEGLSQPPSVQHTTFRSLSSLSRSVIGFARSYSWLIRHPSDFNLAQREQLISDNVDKLKFLALMKAFRDVPDSAVTERYHYGQLRLSRLNLATRLVRPVSAGVVKRWYFQETRFTAGQYVRDYLAALLVFFAIFSIALTLSLLVVK
;
A
#
# COMPACT_ATOMS: atom_id res chain seq x y z
N MET A 1 -27.05 -0.14 53.87
CA MET A 1 -27.12 -1.15 52.81
C MET A 1 -25.69 -1.59 52.54
N PHE A 2 -25.24 -2.61 53.28
CA PHE A 2 -23.94 -3.30 53.16
C PHE A 2 -23.96 -4.28 51.97
N PRO A 3 -22.84 -4.94 51.58
CA PRO A 3 -21.46 -4.85 52.11
C PRO A 3 -20.40 -4.57 51.00
N GLU A 4 -19.19 -4.04 51.25
CA GLU A 4 -18.03 -4.46 52.06
C GLU A 4 -17.21 -5.67 51.53
N TYR A 5 -15.92 -5.38 51.30
CA TYR A 5 -14.68 -6.17 51.33
C TYR A 5 -14.60 -7.57 50.71
N ILE A 6 -13.65 -7.74 49.76
CA ILE A 6 -12.61 -8.79 49.82
C ILE A 6 -11.29 -8.23 49.25
N GLU A 7 -10.30 -8.00 50.12
CA GLU A 7 -8.87 -7.96 49.77
C GLU A 7 -8.38 -9.39 49.50
N LEU A 8 -7.61 -9.61 48.43
CA LEU A 8 -6.74 -10.78 48.29
C LEU A 8 -5.40 -10.36 47.68
N GLY A 9 -4.39 -10.34 48.55
CA GLY A 9 -2.96 -10.27 48.19
C GLY A 9 -2.43 -11.59 47.62
N PRO A 10 -1.13 -11.63 47.30
CA PRO A 10 -0.52 -12.55 46.33
C PRO A 10 -0.26 -13.91 46.98
N GLU A 11 -0.68 -15.03 46.35
CA GLU A 11 -0.19 -16.42 46.56
C GLU A 11 -1.23 -17.48 46.08
N SER A 12 -1.72 -17.41 44.83
CA SER A 12 -2.52 -18.54 44.31
C SER A 12 -2.58 -18.59 42.77
N PHE A 13 -1.46 -18.94 42.14
CA PHE A 13 -1.49 -19.59 40.82
C PHE A 13 -0.24 -20.46 40.61
N GLN A 14 -0.16 -21.56 41.35
CA GLN A 14 0.82 -22.63 41.11
C GLN A 14 0.33 -23.49 39.95
N LEU A 15 0.83 -23.24 38.74
CA LEU A 15 0.65 -24.13 37.59
C LEU A 15 1.51 -25.39 37.79
N ARG A 16 0.83 -26.48 38.14
CA ARG A 16 1.40 -27.83 38.27
C ARG A 16 1.79 -28.34 36.88
N LEU A 17 3.08 -28.38 36.57
CA LEU A 17 3.62 -29.07 35.39
C LEU A 17 3.39 -30.59 35.54
N PRO A 18 2.85 -31.30 34.53
CA PRO A 18 2.73 -32.74 34.59
C PRO A 18 4.10 -33.42 34.36
N ASN A 19 4.41 -34.42 35.19
CA ASN A 19 5.63 -35.19 35.15
C ASN A 19 5.80 -35.93 33.81
N ALA A 20 7.01 -35.85 33.26
CA ALA A 20 7.49 -36.67 32.17
C ALA A 20 7.70 -38.10 32.68
N ASP A 21 6.73 -38.99 32.43
CA ASP A 21 6.93 -40.45 32.28
C ASP A 21 5.57 -41.13 32.22
N THR A 22 4.83 -40.94 31.12
CA THR A 22 3.83 -41.93 30.70
C THR A 22 3.50 -41.75 29.22
N LEU A 23 3.84 -42.79 28.45
CA LEU A 23 3.22 -43.22 27.18
C LEU A 23 3.70 -42.57 25.87
N ARG A 24 4.91 -42.95 25.46
CA ARG A 24 5.19 -43.84 24.32
C ARG A 24 4.06 -43.99 23.24
N ASN A 25 4.05 -43.05 22.28
CA ASN A 25 3.61 -43.11 20.86
C ASN A 25 2.18 -43.59 20.46
N PRO A 26 1.60 -43.15 19.32
CA PRO A 26 2.06 -42.18 18.32
C PRO A 26 1.02 -41.05 18.08
N ALA A 27 1.33 -39.83 18.47
CA ALA A 27 0.61 -38.63 18.02
C ALA A 27 1.62 -37.54 17.66
N THR A 28 2.58 -37.93 16.84
CA THR A 28 3.51 -37.07 16.09
C THR A 28 2.73 -36.30 15.01
N ALA A 29 1.73 -35.52 15.42
CA ALA A 29 0.92 -34.68 14.54
C ALA A 29 0.68 -33.28 15.12
N ALA A 30 0.87 -33.08 16.43
CA ALA A 30 0.63 -31.78 17.07
C ALA A 30 1.88 -30.88 17.16
N SER A 31 3.10 -31.44 17.03
CA SER A 31 4.36 -30.68 17.18
C SER A 31 4.93 -30.11 15.88
N THR A 32 4.34 -30.43 14.73
CA THR A 32 4.73 -29.83 13.43
C THR A 32 3.92 -28.56 13.11
N LEU A 33 2.77 -28.36 13.75
CA LEU A 33 1.85 -27.25 13.46
C LEU A 33 2.26 -25.91 14.09
N ASP A 34 3.01 -25.91 15.20
CA ASP A 34 3.43 -24.65 15.86
C ASP A 34 4.72 -24.04 15.28
N ILE A 35 5.56 -24.83 14.63
CA ILE A 35 6.79 -24.31 13.96
C ILE A 35 6.47 -23.83 12.53
N GLN A 36 5.43 -24.36 11.89
CA GLN A 36 4.98 -23.88 10.56
C GLN A 36 4.19 -22.56 10.61
N ALA A 37 3.54 -22.24 11.73
CA ALA A 37 2.80 -20.98 11.87
C ALA A 37 3.73 -19.75 11.95
N HIS A 38 4.87 -19.88 12.63
CA HIS A 38 5.81 -18.78 12.84
C HIS A 38 6.71 -18.50 11.62
N VAL A 39 7.00 -19.52 10.81
CA VAL A 39 7.75 -19.39 9.54
C VAL A 39 6.85 -18.81 8.42
N SER A 40 5.53 -18.94 8.51
CA SER A 40 4.59 -18.45 7.49
C SER A 40 4.28 -16.94 7.57
N HIS A 41 4.24 -16.37 8.79
CA HIS A 41 3.75 -15.00 8.97
C HIS A 41 4.71 -13.93 8.44
N ALA A 42 6.03 -14.07 8.67
CA ALA A 42 7.03 -13.13 8.18
C ALA A 42 7.15 -13.17 6.66
N ASP A 43 7.12 -14.38 6.07
CA ASP A 43 7.15 -14.58 4.61
C ASP A 43 5.90 -14.01 3.94
N PHE A 44 4.72 -14.16 4.57
CA PHE A 44 3.47 -13.55 4.11
C PHE A 44 3.53 -12.03 4.11
N ILE A 45 3.94 -11.41 5.22
CA ILE A 45 4.11 -9.96 5.33
C ILE A 45 5.15 -9.48 4.30
N GLN A 46 6.20 -10.27 4.08
CA GLN A 46 7.20 -9.97 3.06
C GLN A 46 6.60 -9.96 1.65
N CYS A 47 5.83 -10.97 1.28
CA CYS A 47 5.15 -11.00 -0.02
C CYS A 47 4.13 -9.87 -0.17
N GLU A 48 3.50 -9.46 0.94
CA GLU A 48 2.45 -8.46 0.95
C GLU A 48 2.96 -7.02 0.80
N PHE A 49 4.13 -6.70 1.37
CA PHE A 49 4.69 -5.34 1.36
C PHE A 49 5.91 -5.14 0.47
N GLN A 50 6.49 -6.21 -0.09
CA GLN A 50 7.66 -6.08 -0.94
C GLN A 50 7.25 -5.72 -2.37
N GLY A 51 7.41 -4.44 -2.70
CA GLY A 51 7.20 -3.89 -4.03
C GLY A 51 8.41 -4.15 -4.93
N CYS A 52 8.67 -5.42 -5.26
CA CYS A 52 9.86 -5.83 -6.01
C CYS A 52 10.07 -5.05 -7.32
N PHE A 53 8.98 -4.61 -7.94
CA PHE A 53 9.06 -3.90 -9.21
C PHE A 53 9.33 -2.40 -9.03
N ILE A 54 8.60 -1.72 -8.15
CA ILE A 54 8.84 -0.28 -7.92
C ILE A 54 10.17 -0.04 -7.22
N ASP A 55 10.58 -0.91 -6.30
CA ASP A 55 11.84 -0.74 -5.59
C ASP A 55 13.04 -0.78 -6.55
N GLN A 56 12.96 -1.55 -7.64
CA GLN A 56 13.98 -1.55 -8.69
C GLN A 56 13.97 -0.30 -9.56
N LEU A 57 12.80 0.35 -9.67
CA LEU A 57 12.64 1.57 -10.44
C LEU A 57 12.94 2.83 -9.62
N ALA A 58 12.90 2.73 -8.28
CA ALA A 58 13.15 3.79 -7.31
C ALA A 58 14.39 4.68 -7.59
N PRO A 59 15.57 4.15 -7.96
CA PRO A 59 16.73 4.99 -8.27
C PRO A 59 16.48 5.90 -9.50
N HIS A 60 15.73 5.41 -10.49
CA HIS A 60 15.44 6.15 -11.72
C HIS A 60 14.16 7.00 -11.63
N LEU A 61 13.32 6.80 -10.62
CA LEU A 61 12.09 7.57 -10.43
C LEU A 61 12.35 9.06 -10.18
N SER A 62 13.55 9.45 -9.73
CA SER A 62 13.93 10.86 -9.53
C SER A 62 13.77 11.72 -10.79
N PHE A 63 13.92 11.14 -11.98
CA PHE A 63 13.71 11.83 -13.25
C PHE A 63 12.22 11.98 -13.61
N PHE A 64 11.37 11.07 -13.14
CA PHE A 64 9.97 10.98 -13.54
C PHE A 64 9.00 11.48 -12.45
N ALA A 65 9.42 11.52 -11.19
CA ALA A 65 8.59 11.83 -10.05
C ALA A 65 9.31 12.79 -9.09
N ARG A 66 8.50 13.57 -8.36
CA ARG A 66 9.02 14.45 -7.31
C ARG A 66 9.43 13.59 -6.12
N LYS A 67 10.71 13.59 -5.78
CA LYS A 67 11.25 12.93 -4.58
C LYS A 67 10.89 13.74 -3.34
N LEU A 68 9.66 13.55 -2.85
CA LEU A 68 9.16 14.19 -1.65
C LEU A 68 8.09 13.31 -0.98
N ALA A 69 8.41 12.79 0.20
CA ALA A 69 7.50 11.92 0.95
C ALA A 69 6.22 12.65 1.40
N SER A 70 6.31 13.96 1.67
CA SER A 70 5.15 14.78 2.05
C SER A 70 4.23 15.14 0.87
N HIS A 71 4.59 14.78 -0.37
CA HIS A 71 3.77 14.98 -1.57
C HIS A 71 2.67 13.92 -1.68
N ILE A 72 1.89 13.81 -0.62
CA ILE A 72 0.71 12.97 -0.49
C ILE A 72 -0.42 13.88 -0.02
N ASP A 73 -1.35 14.18 -0.92
CA ASP A 73 -2.58 14.88 -0.57
C ASP A 73 -3.48 13.98 0.29
N PRO A 74 -4.16 14.55 1.29
CA PRO A 74 -5.11 13.82 2.13
C PRO A 74 -6.34 13.34 1.33
N LEU A 75 -7.04 12.33 1.85
CA LEU A 75 -8.15 11.67 1.14
C LEU A 75 -9.26 12.64 0.72
N HIS A 76 -9.67 13.56 1.60
CA HIS A 76 -10.71 14.52 1.26
C HIS A 76 -10.30 15.43 0.09
N GLU A 77 -9.03 15.84 -0.01
CA GLU A 77 -8.55 16.63 -1.15
C GLU A 77 -8.54 15.79 -2.44
N GLN A 78 -8.15 14.52 -2.35
CA GLN A 78 -8.17 13.62 -3.50
C GLN A 78 -9.58 13.43 -4.07
N VAL A 79 -10.57 13.21 -3.19
CA VAL A 79 -11.96 12.98 -3.60
C VAL A 79 -12.67 14.28 -3.99
N PHE A 80 -12.60 15.32 -3.16
CA PHE A 80 -13.41 16.53 -3.38
C PHE A 80 -12.73 17.57 -4.27
N LEU A 81 -11.43 17.84 -4.09
CA LEU A 81 -10.73 18.85 -4.90
C LEU A 81 -10.29 18.28 -6.25
N LYS A 82 -9.74 17.05 -6.25
CA LYS A 82 -9.19 16.41 -7.46
C LYS A 82 -10.19 15.49 -8.16
N ARG A 83 -11.39 15.29 -7.60
CA ARG A 83 -12.45 14.44 -8.16
C ARG A 83 -11.99 13.02 -8.48
N ARG A 84 -11.05 12.48 -7.69
CA ARG A 84 -10.54 11.14 -7.89
C ARG A 84 -11.42 10.11 -7.22
N THR A 85 -11.63 8.99 -7.89
CA THR A 85 -12.24 7.78 -7.35
C THR A 85 -11.15 6.93 -6.70
N ILE A 86 -11.42 6.42 -5.50
CA ILE A 86 -10.49 5.55 -4.78
C ILE A 86 -10.74 4.11 -5.25
N SER A 87 -9.69 3.44 -5.70
CA SER A 87 -9.72 2.03 -6.08
C SER A 87 -8.82 1.24 -5.15
N ILE A 88 -9.39 0.25 -4.49
CA ILE A 88 -8.64 -0.66 -3.61
C ILE A 88 -7.73 -1.54 -4.48
N SER A 89 -6.48 -1.71 -4.06
CA SER A 89 -5.52 -2.59 -4.74
C SER A 89 -4.59 -3.27 -3.74
N GLU A 90 -4.63 -4.60 -3.68
CA GLU A 90 -3.75 -5.35 -2.77
C GLU A 90 -2.26 -5.31 -3.12
N ASN A 91 -1.94 -5.00 -4.38
CA ASN A 91 -0.57 -4.92 -4.83
C ASN A 91 0.16 -3.73 -4.18
N ALA A 92 1.21 -4.01 -3.42
CA ALA A 92 2.07 -3.02 -2.79
C ALA A 92 2.63 -2.02 -3.81
N ASP A 93 2.98 -2.43 -5.02
CA ASP A 93 3.50 -1.54 -6.05
C ASP A 93 2.48 -0.45 -6.42
N LEU A 94 1.19 -0.76 -6.48
CA LEU A 94 0.15 0.19 -6.92
C LEU A 94 -0.26 1.20 -5.84
N HIS A 95 0.17 1.04 -4.59
CA HIS A 95 -0.23 1.94 -3.52
C HIS A 95 0.24 3.38 -3.79
N LEU A 96 -0.69 4.35 -3.80
CA LEU A 96 -0.52 5.77 -4.15
C LEU A 96 -0.16 6.06 -5.61
N VAL A 97 -0.48 5.12 -6.51
CA VAL A 97 -0.39 5.35 -7.95
C VAL A 97 -1.74 5.84 -8.47
N TRP A 98 -1.76 6.92 -9.24
CA TRP A 98 -2.99 7.45 -9.85
C TRP A 98 -2.92 7.48 -11.38
N HIS A 99 -4.06 7.27 -12.02
CA HIS A 99 -4.27 7.32 -13.45
C HIS A 99 -5.61 7.98 -13.76
N ASP A 100 -5.60 8.98 -14.64
CA ASP A 100 -6.77 9.76 -15.01
C ASP A 100 -7.52 10.24 -13.75
N ASP A 101 -8.73 9.76 -13.49
CA ASP A 101 -9.54 10.11 -12.32
C ASP A 101 -9.55 9.04 -11.22
N THR A 102 -8.64 8.07 -11.25
CA THR A 102 -8.59 6.97 -10.28
C THR A 102 -7.26 6.96 -9.53
N ILE A 103 -7.32 6.78 -8.21
CA ILE A 103 -6.14 6.51 -7.38
C ILE A 103 -6.21 5.11 -6.78
N TYR A 104 -5.12 4.36 -6.93
CA TYR A 104 -4.97 3.03 -6.36
C TYR A 104 -4.37 3.13 -4.96
N ILE A 105 -5.06 2.56 -3.98
CA ILE A 105 -4.63 2.58 -2.59
C ILE A 105 -4.78 1.16 -2.03
N LYS A 106 -3.67 0.60 -1.55
CA LYS A 106 -3.70 -0.64 -0.76
C LYS A 106 -4.34 -0.39 0.60
N PRO A 107 -5.34 -1.19 1.04
CA PRO A 107 -6.00 -1.01 2.32
C PRO A 107 -5.02 -1.23 3.47
N PHE A 108 -5.29 -0.62 4.62
CA PHE A 108 -4.46 -0.75 5.81
C PHE A 108 -4.79 -2.08 6.50
N PRO A 109 -3.87 -3.05 6.59
CA PRO A 109 -4.19 -4.33 7.20
C PRO A 109 -4.41 -4.20 8.72
N ASP A 110 -5.46 -4.84 9.23
CA ASP A 110 -5.85 -4.76 10.64
C ASP A 110 -4.74 -5.25 11.59
N TYR A 111 -3.93 -6.22 11.17
CA TYR A 111 -2.83 -6.75 11.98
C TYR A 111 -1.74 -5.71 12.25
N LEU A 112 -1.55 -4.71 11.37
CA LEU A 112 -0.60 -3.61 11.61
C LEU A 112 -1.05 -2.65 12.70
N LEU A 113 -2.29 -2.74 13.17
CA LEU A 113 -2.78 -1.94 14.30
C LEU A 113 -2.41 -2.57 15.65
N LEU A 114 -2.04 -3.85 15.65
CA LEU A 114 -1.69 -4.56 16.88
C LEU A 114 -0.24 -4.23 17.28
N PRO A 115 0.02 -3.80 18.53
CA PRO A 115 1.36 -3.42 18.96
C PRO A 115 2.38 -4.58 18.91
N ASN A 116 1.92 -5.82 19.10
CA ASN A 116 2.77 -7.02 19.08
C ASN A 116 3.48 -7.21 17.73
N VAL A 117 2.84 -6.89 16.60
CA VAL A 117 3.44 -7.02 15.27
C VAL A 117 4.70 -6.15 15.13
N TRP A 118 4.67 -4.95 15.71
CA TRP A 118 5.81 -4.02 15.67
C TRP A 118 6.93 -4.44 16.63
N ILE A 119 6.58 -5.04 17.76
CA ILE A 119 7.53 -5.47 18.79
C ILE A 119 8.22 -6.78 18.39
N GLU A 120 7.44 -7.77 17.95
CA GLU A 120 7.88 -9.16 17.72
C GLU A 120 8.25 -9.43 16.25
N GLY A 121 7.53 -8.83 15.29
CA GLY A 121 7.68 -9.15 13.86
C GLY A 121 8.67 -8.28 13.09
N LEU A 122 8.96 -7.06 13.58
CA LEU A 122 9.86 -6.09 12.92
C LEU A 122 11.19 -5.89 13.64
N SER A 123 11.30 -6.35 14.89
CA SER A 123 12.56 -6.42 15.63
C SER A 123 13.26 -7.74 15.27
N GLN A 124 14.19 -7.72 14.31
CA GLN A 124 15.21 -8.77 14.30
C GLN A 124 15.99 -8.68 15.63
N PRO A 125 16.37 -9.81 16.26
CA PRO A 125 17.18 -9.76 17.47
C PRO A 125 18.48 -8.99 17.15
N PRO A 126 18.72 -7.84 17.79
CA PRO A 126 19.93 -7.08 17.54
C PRO A 126 21.11 -7.88 18.09
N SER A 127 22.06 -8.26 17.23
CA SER A 127 23.41 -8.47 17.69
C SER A 127 23.86 -7.15 18.32
N VAL A 128 24.11 -7.22 19.63
CA VAL A 128 24.42 -6.12 20.53
C VAL A 128 25.53 -5.25 19.93
N GLN A 129 25.17 -4.03 19.50
CA GLN A 129 25.93 -2.76 19.60
C GLN A 129 25.36 -1.74 18.60
N HIS A 130 24.75 -0.67 19.13
CA HIS A 130 24.24 0.51 18.40
C HIS A 130 23.14 0.27 17.34
N THR A 131 21.87 0.20 17.79
CA THR A 131 20.67 0.16 16.93
C THR A 131 20.43 1.48 16.22
N THR A 132 21.23 1.75 15.19
CA THR A 132 20.92 2.78 14.20
C THR A 132 19.79 2.27 13.28
N PHE A 133 18.96 3.16 12.72
CA PHE A 133 17.94 2.84 11.70
C PHE A 133 18.49 2.04 10.49
N ARG A 134 19.82 1.93 10.38
CA ARG A 134 20.55 1.11 9.41
C ARG A 134 20.41 -0.41 9.66
N SER A 135 20.03 -0.84 10.87
CA SER A 135 19.87 -2.27 11.23
C SER A 135 18.45 -2.82 11.00
N LEU A 136 17.51 -2.02 10.50
CA LEU A 136 16.16 -2.51 10.18
C LEU A 136 16.19 -3.44 8.96
N SER A 137 15.42 -4.53 9.02
CA SER A 137 15.20 -5.39 7.85
C SER A 137 14.53 -4.58 6.72
N SER A 138 14.76 -4.98 5.46
CA SER A 138 14.11 -4.35 4.29
C SER A 138 12.58 -4.35 4.43
N LEU A 139 12.03 -5.41 5.04
CA LEU A 139 10.61 -5.53 5.35
C LEU A 139 10.14 -4.42 6.30
N SER A 140 10.82 -4.25 7.43
CA SER A 140 10.48 -3.22 8.43
C SER A 140 10.49 -1.83 7.83
N ARG A 141 11.48 -1.53 6.97
CA ARG A 141 11.53 -0.26 6.25
C ARG A 141 10.35 -0.06 5.29
N SER A 142 9.88 -1.12 4.64
CA SER A 142 8.71 -1.05 3.76
C SER A 142 7.43 -0.82 4.56
N VAL A 143 7.23 -1.56 5.65
CA VAL A 143 6.05 -1.46 6.52
C VAL A 143 5.99 -0.08 7.21
N ILE A 144 7.13 0.44 7.71
CA ILE A 144 7.22 1.80 8.26
C ILE A 144 6.93 2.84 7.17
N GLY A 145 7.45 2.66 5.97
CA GLY A 145 7.17 3.54 4.83
C GLY A 145 5.70 3.57 4.44
N PHE A 146 5.03 2.42 4.49
CA PHE A 146 3.60 2.27 4.28
C PHE A 146 2.77 2.95 5.38
N ALA A 147 3.12 2.76 6.65
CA ALA A 147 2.44 3.46 7.74
C ALA A 147 2.64 5.00 7.64
N ARG A 148 3.84 5.43 7.24
CA ARG A 148 4.13 6.84 6.99
C ARG A 148 3.29 7.41 5.85
N SER A 149 3.08 6.68 4.76
CA SER A 149 2.23 7.16 3.66
C SER A 149 0.78 7.36 4.11
N TYR A 150 0.25 6.45 4.93
CA TYR A 150 -1.05 6.58 5.56
C TYR A 150 -1.17 7.78 6.52
N SER A 151 -0.08 8.12 7.24
CA SER A 151 -0.06 9.30 8.14
C SER A 151 -0.26 10.63 7.41
N TRP A 152 0.11 10.68 6.12
CA TRP A 152 -0.10 11.84 5.25
C TRP A 152 -1.43 11.79 4.50
N LEU A 153 -1.94 10.59 4.24
CA LEU A 153 -3.20 10.33 3.57
C LEU A 153 -4.41 10.64 4.48
N ILE A 154 -4.29 10.34 5.78
CA ILE A 154 -5.33 10.57 6.80
C ILE A 154 -4.82 11.63 7.78
N ARG A 155 -5.16 12.90 7.53
CA ARG A 155 -4.74 14.03 8.37
C ARG A 155 -5.85 14.50 9.29
N HIS A 156 -7.08 14.43 8.80
CA HIS A 156 -8.25 14.95 9.50
C HIS A 156 -9.23 13.84 9.93
N PRO A 157 -10.07 14.13 10.93
CA PRO A 157 -11.18 13.26 11.31
C PRO A 157 -12.12 12.89 10.14
N SER A 158 -12.30 13.79 9.17
CA SER A 158 -13.09 13.55 7.96
C SER A 158 -12.45 12.51 7.04
N ASP A 159 -11.11 12.55 6.89
CA ASP A 159 -10.36 11.58 6.10
C ASP A 159 -10.52 10.17 6.65
N PHE A 160 -10.52 10.02 7.98
CA PHE A 160 -10.70 8.71 8.62
C PHE A 160 -12.08 8.11 8.31
N ASN A 161 -13.13 8.93 8.42
CA ASN A 161 -14.49 8.47 8.10
C ASN A 161 -14.62 8.11 6.60
N LEU A 162 -13.92 8.86 5.73
CA LEU A 162 -13.86 8.56 4.30
C LEU A 162 -13.08 7.26 4.04
N ALA A 163 -11.99 7.01 4.76
CA ALA A 163 -11.22 5.79 4.65
C ALA A 163 -12.04 4.54 5.04
N GLN A 164 -12.86 4.63 6.08
CA GLN A 164 -13.79 3.55 6.47
C GLN A 164 -14.87 3.33 5.39
N ARG A 165 -15.47 4.41 4.90
CA ARG A 165 -16.47 4.35 3.82
C ARG A 165 -15.95 3.66 2.56
N GLU A 166 -14.70 3.92 2.19
CA GLU A 166 -14.03 3.35 1.03
C GLU A 166 -13.32 2.01 1.34
N GLN A 167 -13.60 1.41 2.51
CA GLN A 167 -13.06 0.13 2.97
C GLN A 167 -11.51 0.05 2.97
N LEU A 168 -10.84 1.20 3.12
CA LEU A 168 -9.39 1.27 3.30
C LEU A 168 -8.98 0.89 4.73
N ILE A 169 -9.87 1.09 5.69
CA ILE A 169 -9.70 0.74 7.10
C ILE A 169 -10.96 0.00 7.55
N SER A 170 -10.79 -1.05 8.34
CA SER A 170 -11.88 -1.80 8.95
C SER A 170 -12.75 -0.93 9.86
N ASP A 171 -14.06 -1.15 9.84
CA ASP A 171 -15.03 -0.39 10.64
C ASP A 171 -14.83 -0.58 12.15
N ASN A 172 -14.17 -1.67 12.55
CA ASN A 172 -13.91 -2.02 13.95
C ASN A 172 -12.75 -1.25 14.59
N VAL A 173 -12.12 -0.35 13.85
CA VAL A 173 -10.91 0.36 14.30
C VAL A 173 -11.25 1.66 15.01
N ASP A 174 -10.76 1.80 16.25
CA ASP A 174 -10.88 3.03 17.00
C ASP A 174 -10.09 4.17 16.35
N LYS A 175 -10.81 5.22 15.95
CA LYS A 175 -10.25 6.45 15.38
C LYS A 175 -9.12 7.06 16.19
N LEU A 176 -9.27 7.15 17.52
CA LEU A 176 -8.27 7.77 18.39
C LEU A 176 -6.97 6.96 18.44
N LYS A 177 -7.08 5.63 18.53
CA LYS A 177 -5.92 4.72 18.52
C LYS A 177 -5.19 4.81 17.19
N PHE A 178 -5.93 4.79 16.08
CA PHE A 178 -5.37 4.92 14.75
C PHE A 178 -4.63 6.25 14.56
N LEU A 179 -5.25 7.39 14.91
CA LEU A 179 -4.61 8.71 14.76
C LEU A 179 -3.38 8.87 15.66
N ALA A 180 -3.41 8.32 16.88
CA ALA A 180 -2.26 8.30 17.77
C ALA A 180 -1.09 7.51 17.18
N LEU A 181 -1.38 6.34 16.60
CA LEU A 181 -0.41 5.50 15.90
C LEU A 181 0.18 6.23 14.68
N MET A 182 -0.66 6.80 13.82
CA MET A 182 -0.22 7.52 12.62
C MET A 182 0.60 8.77 12.94
N LYS A 183 0.33 9.43 14.08
CA LYS A 183 1.13 10.57 14.53
C LYS A 183 2.59 10.19 14.78
N ALA A 184 2.85 8.99 15.32
CA ALA A 184 4.21 8.50 15.54
C ALA A 184 4.98 8.29 14.22
N PHE A 185 4.28 7.96 13.13
CA PHE A 185 4.91 7.70 11.83
C PHE A 185 5.13 8.94 10.96
N ARG A 186 4.55 10.10 11.33
CA ARG A 186 4.63 11.33 10.54
C ARG A 186 6.05 11.89 10.45
N ASP A 187 6.77 11.85 11.57
CA ASP A 187 8.10 12.45 11.72
C ASP A 187 9.25 11.47 11.41
N VAL A 188 8.93 10.33 10.79
CA VAL A 188 9.93 9.32 10.42
C VAL A 188 10.84 9.87 9.30
N PRO A 189 12.18 9.81 9.47
CA PRO A 189 13.12 10.29 8.47
C PRO A 189 13.21 9.35 7.25
N ASP A 190 13.59 9.90 6.10
CA ASP A 190 13.72 9.15 4.85
C ASP A 190 14.74 7.99 4.95
N SER A 191 15.70 8.06 5.87
CA SER A 191 16.68 6.99 6.13
C SER A 191 16.09 5.71 6.74
N ALA A 192 14.89 5.79 7.33
CA ALA A 192 14.23 4.68 7.99
C ALA A 192 13.24 3.93 7.07
N VAL A 193 13.02 4.40 5.84
CA VAL A 193 12.05 3.85 4.90
C VAL A 193 12.71 3.40 3.61
N THR A 194 12.06 2.48 2.88
CA THR A 194 12.50 2.04 1.56
C THR A 194 12.42 3.19 0.55
N GLU A 195 13.29 3.20 -0.46
CA GLU A 195 13.38 4.28 -1.46
C GLU A 195 12.06 4.57 -2.18
N ARG A 196 11.22 3.54 -2.39
CA ARG A 196 9.84 3.69 -2.89
C ARG A 196 9.06 4.78 -2.14
N TYR A 197 9.12 4.78 -0.80
CA TYR A 197 8.37 5.69 0.06
C TYR A 197 9.05 7.05 0.25
N HIS A 198 10.19 7.31 -0.43
CA HIS A 198 10.71 8.68 -0.59
C HIS A 198 9.85 9.48 -1.57
N TYR A 199 9.11 8.79 -2.43
CA TYR A 199 8.16 9.37 -3.35
C TYR A 199 6.75 9.25 -2.76
N GLY A 200 5.99 10.36 -2.77
CA GLY A 200 4.59 10.36 -2.35
C GLY A 200 3.69 9.75 -3.41
N GLN A 201 2.84 10.56 -4.04
CA GLN A 201 1.98 10.09 -5.12
C GLN A 201 2.74 9.94 -6.45
N LEU A 202 2.49 8.83 -7.15
CA LEU A 202 3.07 8.52 -8.45
C LEU A 202 2.01 8.52 -9.54
N ARG A 203 2.33 9.09 -10.71
CA ARG A 203 1.43 9.05 -11.87
C ARG A 203 1.73 7.82 -12.72
N LEU A 204 0.71 7.02 -13.02
CA LEU A 204 0.86 5.78 -13.79
C LEU A 204 1.50 6.02 -15.17
N SER A 205 1.17 7.12 -15.85
CA SER A 205 1.76 7.43 -17.17
C SER A 205 3.28 7.67 -17.11
N ARG A 206 3.76 8.30 -16.03
CA ARG A 206 5.19 8.52 -15.82
C ARG A 206 5.89 7.23 -15.40
N LEU A 207 5.19 6.39 -14.64
CA LEU A 207 5.67 5.08 -14.28
C LEU A 207 5.80 4.18 -15.52
N ASN A 208 4.79 4.15 -16.40
CA ASN A 208 4.85 3.46 -17.70
C ASN A 208 6.00 3.97 -18.59
N LEU A 209 6.29 5.26 -18.54
CA LEU A 209 7.45 5.83 -19.26
C LEU A 209 8.76 5.34 -18.66
N ALA A 210 8.87 5.34 -17.33
CA ALA A 210 10.04 4.85 -16.61
C ALA A 210 10.27 3.35 -16.86
N THR A 211 9.23 2.52 -16.84
CA THR A 211 9.35 1.09 -17.17
C THR A 211 9.80 0.88 -18.61
N ARG A 212 9.27 1.66 -19.56
CA ARG A 212 9.67 1.60 -20.98
C ARG A 212 11.14 1.98 -21.20
N LEU A 213 11.64 2.96 -20.45
CA LEU A 213 13.02 3.46 -20.59
C LEU A 213 14.04 2.58 -19.86
N VAL A 214 13.78 2.24 -18.59
CA VAL A 214 14.72 1.54 -17.71
C VAL A 214 14.71 0.03 -17.93
N ARG A 215 13.57 -0.54 -18.35
CA ARG A 215 13.37 -2.00 -18.59
C ARG A 215 13.83 -2.87 -17.41
N PRO A 216 13.14 -2.82 -16.26
CA PRO A 216 13.54 -3.57 -15.07
C PRO A 216 13.52 -5.09 -15.31
N VAL A 217 14.49 -5.80 -14.72
CA VAL A 217 14.71 -7.25 -14.87
C VAL A 217 13.54 -8.07 -14.31
N SER A 218 12.84 -7.55 -13.30
CA SER A 218 11.65 -8.21 -12.71
C SER A 218 10.40 -8.18 -13.58
N ALA A 219 10.44 -7.54 -14.75
CA ALA A 219 9.35 -7.64 -15.71
C ALA A 219 9.19 -9.07 -16.29
N GLY A 220 10.13 -9.98 -16.02
CA GLY A 220 10.08 -11.36 -16.51
C GLY A 220 10.30 -11.47 -18.02
N VAL A 221 10.24 -12.70 -18.53
CA VAL A 221 10.41 -13.05 -19.96
C VAL A 221 9.35 -12.37 -20.85
N VAL A 222 8.19 -12.04 -20.28
CA VAL A 222 7.13 -11.28 -20.94
C VAL A 222 7.39 -9.79 -20.69
N LYS A 223 7.99 -9.09 -21.66
CA LYS A 223 8.21 -7.63 -21.62
C LYS A 223 6.94 -6.90 -21.20
N ARG A 224 6.84 -6.56 -19.92
CA ARG A 224 5.72 -5.79 -19.37
C ARG A 224 5.93 -4.32 -19.75
N TRP A 225 5.42 -3.94 -20.93
CA TRP A 225 5.52 -2.57 -21.47
C TRP A 225 4.71 -1.54 -20.66
N TYR A 226 3.79 -2.02 -19.82
CA TYR A 226 2.91 -1.21 -18.97
C TYR A 226 2.96 -1.73 -17.53
N PHE A 227 2.98 -0.83 -16.55
CA PHE A 227 2.92 -1.15 -15.12
C PHE A 227 1.54 -1.70 -14.71
N GLN A 228 0.47 -1.17 -15.32
CA GLN A 228 -0.91 -1.63 -15.19
C GLN A 228 -1.64 -1.28 -16.50
N GLU A 229 -2.22 -2.25 -17.20
CA GLU A 229 -3.06 -2.00 -18.38
C GLU A 229 -4.45 -1.54 -17.90
N THR A 230 -4.64 -0.23 -17.78
CA THR A 230 -5.90 0.37 -17.31
C THR A 230 -6.92 0.60 -18.43
N ARG A 231 -6.50 0.55 -19.69
CA ARG A 231 -7.33 0.93 -20.85
C ARG A 231 -7.72 -0.29 -21.69
N PHE A 232 -8.65 -1.09 -21.18
CA PHE A 232 -9.19 -2.23 -21.94
C PHE A 232 -10.39 -1.86 -22.83
N THR A 233 -10.97 -0.67 -22.69
CA THR A 233 -12.21 -0.32 -23.41
C THR A 233 -11.94 0.65 -24.56
N ALA A 234 -11.97 0.13 -25.80
CA ALA A 234 -11.89 0.93 -27.03
C ALA A 234 -12.87 2.12 -27.06
N GLY A 235 -14.00 2.02 -26.36
CA GLY A 235 -15.03 3.07 -26.28
C GLY A 235 -14.58 4.41 -25.72
N GLN A 236 -13.57 4.46 -24.83
CA GLN A 236 -13.08 5.75 -24.29
C GLN A 236 -12.25 6.52 -25.32
N TYR A 237 -11.42 5.82 -26.10
CA TYR A 237 -10.71 6.43 -27.23
C TYR A 237 -11.68 6.90 -28.30
N VAL A 238 -12.68 6.09 -28.62
CA VAL A 238 -13.71 6.50 -29.58
C VAL A 238 -14.38 7.77 -29.05
N ARG A 239 -14.86 7.83 -27.80
CA ARG A 239 -15.57 9.01 -27.29
C ARG A 239 -14.75 10.31 -27.38
N ASP A 240 -13.47 10.27 -27.02
CA ASP A 240 -12.64 11.49 -26.98
C ASP A 240 -12.21 11.95 -28.38
N TYR A 241 -11.99 11.00 -29.31
CA TYR A 241 -11.56 11.31 -30.69
C TYR A 241 -12.72 11.38 -31.71
N LEU A 242 -13.91 10.88 -31.39
CA LEU A 242 -15.09 10.87 -32.28
C LEU A 242 -15.49 12.31 -32.63
N ALA A 243 -15.47 13.22 -31.65
CA ALA A 243 -15.80 14.63 -31.90
C ALA A 243 -14.86 15.26 -32.93
N ALA A 244 -13.54 15.05 -32.78
CA ALA A 244 -12.55 15.54 -33.73
C ALA A 244 -12.69 14.86 -35.11
N LEU A 245 -12.96 13.56 -35.14
CA LEU A 245 -13.18 12.80 -36.38
C LEU A 245 -14.42 13.28 -37.14
N LEU A 246 -15.52 13.56 -36.43
CA LEU A 246 -16.76 14.08 -37.02
C LEU A 246 -16.56 15.48 -37.60
N VAL A 247 -15.82 16.35 -36.90
CA VAL A 247 -15.47 17.68 -37.42
C VAL A 247 -14.61 17.55 -38.68
N PHE A 248 -13.59 16.70 -38.65
CA PHE A 248 -12.74 16.44 -39.82
C PHE A 248 -13.56 15.89 -41.00
N PHE A 249 -14.46 14.93 -40.74
CA PHE A 249 -15.34 14.35 -41.75
C PHE A 249 -16.30 15.40 -42.35
N ALA A 250 -16.86 16.28 -41.52
CA ALA A 250 -17.73 17.37 -41.99
C ALA A 250 -16.98 18.35 -42.90
N ILE A 251 -15.76 18.76 -42.51
CA ILE A 251 -14.91 19.63 -43.35
C ILE A 251 -14.61 18.96 -44.69
N PHE A 252 -14.24 17.68 -44.67
CA PHE A 252 -13.92 16.93 -45.88
C PHE A 252 -15.13 16.76 -46.81
N SER A 253 -16.32 16.51 -46.23
CA SER A 253 -17.57 16.40 -46.98
C SER A 253 -17.97 17.71 -47.66
N ILE A 254 -17.82 18.85 -46.97
CA ILE A 254 -18.06 20.18 -47.55
C ILE A 254 -17.08 20.46 -48.68
N ALA A 255 -15.77 20.20 -48.47
CA ALA A 255 -14.75 20.40 -49.48
C ALA A 255 -15.00 19.54 -50.73
N LEU A 256 -15.36 18.27 -50.55
CA LEU A 256 -15.71 17.36 -51.65
C LEU A 256 -16.93 17.87 -52.43
N THR A 257 -17.98 18.30 -51.72
CA THR A 257 -19.20 18.84 -52.34
C THR A 257 -18.91 20.11 -53.12
N LEU A 258 -18.08 21.01 -52.59
CA LEU A 258 -17.65 22.23 -53.27
C LEU A 258 -16.84 21.90 -54.52
N SER A 259 -15.93 20.93 -54.44
CA SER A 259 -15.12 20.50 -55.59
C SER A 259 -15.97 19.91 -56.73
N LEU A 260 -17.03 19.16 -56.39
CA LEU A 260 -17.96 18.59 -57.37
C LEU A 260 -18.89 19.64 -57.98
N LEU A 261 -19.20 20.72 -57.27
CA LEU A 261 -20.01 21.83 -57.77
C LEU A 261 -19.26 22.67 -58.82
N VAL A 262 -17.94 22.85 -58.66
CA VAL A 262 -17.11 23.65 -59.59
C VAL A 262 -16.87 22.95 -60.93
N VAL A 263 -17.08 21.64 -61.01
CA VAL A 263 -16.87 20.83 -62.23
C VAL A 263 -18.14 20.72 -63.10
N LYS A 264 -19.28 21.24 -62.63
CA LYS A 264 -20.54 21.35 -63.40
C LYS A 264 -20.75 22.77 -63.93
#